data_AF-A0A815U1J3-F1
#
_entry.id   AF-A0A815U1J3-F1
#
_cell.length_a   1.000
_cell.length_b   1.000
_cell.length_c   1.000
_cell.angle_alpha   90.00
_cell.angle_beta   90.00
_cell.angle_gamma   90.00
#
_symmetry.space_group_name_H-M   'P 1'
#
loop_
_entity.id
_entity.type
_entity.pdbx_description
1 polymer ?
#
loop_
_entity_poly.entity_id
_entity_poly.type
_entity_poly.pdbx_seq_one_letter_code
_entity_poly.pdbx_strand_id
1 'polypeptide(L)'
;MRIPRYSLILLTFIIVIVSVIGNPHRSRHQEAAITDRIDCYPEAEAKYSNFSKDACLARNCLFDNITGSSVIPCYLRPTYGYLLKQDVQRTATGIRLRLQRNQAIASPFPEPIENILLDVQYYTNYIVRFKLYDADNPRYEVPISLTASPGRAPSPLYEFIYSTDNTRDNLFSFKIRRRANSIALFDTSIGGLVLNNQFLQIVTRLQSPHVYGFGENNHETLKHNVTERKIWGIFARDQAINWNTNANHYGTHPFYLVMEQTSKSTQVPSGQMHGVLLLNSNAMDYSFGPEPSLTIRTIGGILDFFVFLGPSPEQVIQQYTWLVGRSFLPPYWGLGFHLSRWDYGNLTHMQMVNKRNRDAGVPLDVQYADIDYMDAEKDFTIDPINYRGLKEFFSQIRTDGMRTIVILDPG
;
A
#
# COMPACT_ATOMS: atom_id res chain seq x y z
N MET A 1 -38.45 -51.34 -72.81
CA MET A 1 -39.17 -50.25 -72.11
C MET A 1 -38.32 -49.81 -70.93
N ARG A 2 -38.31 -48.49 -70.65
CA ARG A 2 -37.24 -47.71 -69.97
C ARG A 2 -36.79 -48.17 -68.57
N ILE A 3 -35.54 -47.80 -68.27
CA ILE A 3 -34.70 -47.96 -67.06
C ILE A 3 -35.18 -47.03 -65.89
N PRO A 4 -34.52 -46.99 -64.69
CA PRO A 4 -35.06 -47.39 -63.38
C PRO A 4 -35.22 -46.21 -62.40
N ARG A 5 -35.68 -46.42 -61.15
CA ARG A 5 -35.38 -45.53 -60.02
C ARG A 5 -35.24 -46.29 -58.70
N TYR A 6 -34.01 -46.30 -58.18
CA TYR A 6 -33.67 -46.57 -56.79
C TYR A 6 -34.02 -45.35 -55.94
N SER A 7 -34.71 -45.53 -54.82
CA SER A 7 -34.91 -44.49 -53.81
C SER A 7 -33.85 -44.62 -52.71
N LEU A 8 -32.90 -43.68 -52.75
CA LEU A 8 -31.96 -43.34 -51.69
C LEU A 8 -32.71 -42.63 -50.55
N ILE A 9 -32.57 -43.12 -49.30
CA ILE A 9 -32.85 -42.32 -48.10
C ILE A 9 -31.54 -41.63 -47.72
N LEU A 10 -31.44 -40.34 -48.01
CA LEU A 10 -30.29 -39.49 -47.69
C LEU A 10 -30.50 -38.87 -46.31
N LEU A 11 -29.65 -39.21 -45.34
CA LEU A 11 -29.49 -38.42 -44.12
C LEU A 11 -28.76 -37.12 -44.47
N THR A 12 -29.43 -35.98 -44.37
CA THR A 12 -28.83 -34.66 -44.50
C THR A 12 -28.08 -34.30 -43.22
N PHE A 13 -26.77 -34.54 -43.18
CA PHE A 13 -25.88 -33.85 -42.24
C PHE A 13 -25.55 -32.48 -42.82
N ILE A 14 -26.04 -31.42 -42.18
CA ILE A 14 -25.61 -30.04 -42.48
C ILE A 14 -24.23 -29.85 -41.83
N ILE A 15 -23.17 -30.00 -42.61
CA ILE A 15 -21.84 -29.52 -42.25
C ILE A 15 -21.75 -28.07 -42.72
N VAL A 16 -21.78 -27.13 -41.77
CA VAL A 16 -21.45 -25.73 -42.06
C VAL A 16 -19.92 -25.64 -42.15
N ILE A 17 -19.39 -25.66 -43.36
CA ILE A 17 -18.01 -25.25 -43.65
C ILE A 17 -18.03 -23.71 -43.68
N VAL A 18 -17.61 -23.07 -42.59
CA VAL A 18 -17.27 -21.65 -42.64
C VAL A 18 -15.87 -21.54 -43.23
N SER A 19 -15.82 -21.06 -44.47
CA SER A 19 -14.60 -20.65 -45.16
C SER A 19 -13.92 -19.53 -44.38
N VAL A 20 -12.84 -19.84 -43.66
CA VAL A 20 -11.93 -18.82 -43.12
C VAL A 20 -11.09 -18.31 -44.30
N ILE A 21 -11.57 -17.23 -44.93
CA ILE A 21 -10.71 -16.41 -45.79
C ILE A 21 -9.72 -15.72 -44.86
N GLY A 22 -8.48 -16.19 -44.90
CA GLY A 22 -7.35 -15.56 -44.23
C GLY A 22 -7.19 -14.13 -44.74
N ASN A 23 -7.29 -13.17 -43.82
CA ASN A 23 -6.85 -11.80 -44.04
C ASN A 23 -5.45 -11.69 -43.40
N PRO A 24 -4.41 -11.30 -44.15
CA PRO A 24 -3.03 -11.37 -43.68
C PRO A 24 -2.71 -10.22 -42.71
N HIS A 25 -1.96 -10.55 -41.66
CA HIS A 25 -1.28 -9.63 -40.73
C HIS A 25 -2.10 -8.48 -40.12
N ARG A 26 -2.82 -8.78 -39.03
CA ARG A 26 -3.05 -7.83 -37.94
C ARG A 26 -2.44 -8.41 -36.68
N SER A 27 -1.30 -7.88 -36.24
CA SER A 27 -0.68 -8.23 -34.97
C SER A 27 -1.71 -8.01 -33.86
N ARG A 28 -2.22 -9.11 -33.31
CA ARG A 28 -3.22 -9.08 -32.24
C ARG A 28 -2.50 -8.62 -30.97
N HIS A 29 -2.41 -7.31 -30.75
CA HIS A 29 -2.09 -6.78 -29.43
C HIS A 29 -3.14 -7.33 -28.47
N GLN A 30 -2.71 -8.14 -27.52
CA GLN A 30 -3.60 -8.77 -26.55
C GLN A 30 -4.06 -7.68 -25.58
N GLU A 31 -5.21 -7.07 -25.88
CA GLU A 31 -5.83 -6.04 -25.04
C GLU A 31 -6.25 -6.65 -23.69
N ALA A 32 -5.96 -5.95 -22.58
CA ALA A 32 -6.45 -6.36 -21.27
C ALA A 32 -7.96 -6.09 -21.15
N ALA A 33 -8.66 -7.01 -20.49
CA ALA A 33 -10.01 -6.74 -20.02
C ALA A 33 -10.03 -5.44 -19.19
N ILE A 34 -11.10 -4.65 -19.29
CA ILE A 34 -11.21 -3.33 -18.62
C ILE A 34 -10.89 -3.43 -17.12
N THR A 35 -11.31 -4.52 -16.49
CA THR A 35 -11.11 -4.81 -15.07
C THR A 35 -9.67 -5.14 -14.67
N ASP A 36 -8.84 -5.58 -15.61
CA ASP A 36 -7.45 -5.98 -15.41
C ASP A 36 -6.45 -4.89 -15.84
N ARG A 37 -6.95 -3.70 -16.23
CA ARG A 37 -6.10 -2.58 -16.64
C ARG A 37 -5.32 -2.05 -15.45
N ILE A 38 -4.06 -1.72 -15.72
CA ILE A 38 -3.18 -1.07 -14.76
C ILE A 38 -2.80 0.26 -15.34
N ASP A 39 -2.94 1.30 -14.53
CA ASP A 39 -2.69 2.67 -14.91
C ASP A 39 -1.24 2.89 -15.35
N CYS A 40 -1.08 3.54 -16.51
CA CYS A 40 0.21 3.89 -17.10
C CYS A 40 0.48 5.39 -17.09
N TYR A 41 -0.50 6.17 -16.62
CA TYR A 41 -0.42 7.61 -16.50
C TYR A 41 -1.03 8.06 -15.17
N PRO A 42 -0.45 7.62 -14.04
CA PRO A 42 -1.02 7.81 -12.71
C PRO A 42 -1.13 9.25 -12.24
N GLU A 43 -0.29 10.12 -12.79
CA GLU A 43 -0.33 11.55 -12.56
C GLU A 43 -1.36 12.27 -13.44
N ALA A 44 -2.18 11.57 -14.23
CA ALA A 44 -3.12 12.16 -15.19
C ALA A 44 -4.07 13.17 -14.54
N GLU A 45 -4.48 12.90 -13.30
CA GLU A 45 -5.40 13.71 -12.50
C GLU A 45 -4.70 14.86 -11.76
N ALA A 46 -3.37 14.94 -11.81
CA ALA A 46 -2.64 16.04 -11.20
C ALA A 46 -2.95 17.37 -11.90
N LYS A 47 -3.03 18.46 -11.13
CA LYS A 47 -3.35 19.82 -11.63
C LYS A 47 -2.44 20.28 -12.80
N TYR A 48 -1.20 19.79 -12.85
CA TYR A 48 -0.21 20.14 -13.87
C TYR A 48 -0.05 19.08 -14.97
N SER A 49 -0.97 18.12 -15.03
CA SER A 49 -0.95 17.05 -16.01
C SER A 49 -1.42 17.55 -17.38
N ASN A 50 -0.63 17.25 -18.41
CA ASN A 50 -1.01 17.41 -19.81
C ASN A 50 -1.50 16.07 -20.39
N PHE A 51 -2.42 15.40 -19.70
CA PHE A 51 -2.93 14.10 -20.14
C PHE A 51 -3.54 14.19 -21.54
N SER A 52 -3.06 13.36 -22.46
CA SER A 52 -3.60 13.22 -23.81
C SER A 52 -3.34 11.82 -24.34
N LYS A 53 -4.06 11.44 -25.40
CA LYS A 53 -3.79 10.19 -26.13
C LYS A 53 -2.34 10.12 -26.60
N ASP A 54 -1.80 11.21 -27.14
CA ASP A 54 -0.44 11.25 -27.65
C ASP A 54 0.59 11.12 -26.52
N ALA A 55 0.35 11.75 -25.37
CA ALA A 55 1.19 11.61 -24.19
C ALA A 55 1.19 10.17 -23.64
N CYS A 56 0.03 9.49 -23.67
CA CYS A 56 -0.08 8.09 -23.30
C CYS A 56 0.73 7.18 -24.25
N LEU A 57 0.55 7.35 -25.56
CA LEU A 57 1.24 6.55 -26.57
C LEU A 57 2.76 6.83 -26.59
N ALA A 58 3.18 8.07 -26.29
CA ALA A 58 4.58 8.44 -26.16
C ALA A 58 5.29 7.70 -25.00
N ARG A 59 4.55 7.29 -23.97
CA ARG A 59 5.05 6.40 -22.89
C ARG A 59 5.02 4.92 -23.26
N ASN A 60 4.77 4.58 -24.52
CA ASN A 60 4.62 3.20 -24.96
C ASN A 60 3.49 2.42 -24.23
N CYS A 61 2.49 3.12 -23.69
CA CYS A 61 1.29 2.55 -23.11
C CYS A 61 0.25 2.24 -24.20
N LEU A 62 -0.87 1.62 -23.80
CA LEU A 62 -2.06 1.47 -24.62
C LEU A 62 -3.10 2.52 -24.26
N PHE A 63 -3.88 2.98 -25.24
CA PHE A 63 -4.92 3.98 -25.05
C PHE A 63 -6.23 3.52 -25.67
N ASP A 64 -7.31 3.55 -24.88
CA ASP A 64 -8.67 3.38 -25.39
C ASP A 64 -9.52 4.61 -25.10
N ASN A 65 -10.39 4.95 -26.06
CA ASN A 65 -11.28 6.10 -25.96
C ASN A 65 -12.53 5.73 -25.14
N ILE A 66 -12.35 5.60 -23.83
CA ILE A 66 -13.38 5.26 -22.86
C ILE A 66 -13.43 6.29 -21.74
N THR A 67 -14.65 6.60 -21.29
CA THR A 67 -14.91 7.64 -20.28
C THR A 67 -15.66 7.04 -19.10
N GLY A 68 -15.24 7.38 -17.88
CA GLY A 68 -15.87 6.94 -16.63
C GLY A 68 -14.90 7.07 -15.47
N SER A 69 -15.40 7.38 -14.28
CA SER A 69 -14.57 7.65 -13.09
C SER A 69 -13.75 6.45 -12.61
N SER A 70 -14.15 5.22 -12.95
CA SER A 70 -13.48 3.98 -12.55
C SER A 70 -12.63 3.34 -13.65
N VAL A 71 -12.53 3.98 -14.81
CA VAL A 71 -11.95 3.39 -16.01
C VAL A 71 -10.55 3.95 -16.27
N ILE A 72 -9.65 3.11 -16.78
CA ILE A 72 -8.25 3.47 -17.08
C ILE A 72 -8.10 3.60 -18.61
N PRO A 73 -8.18 4.82 -19.18
CA PRO A 73 -8.03 5.03 -20.62
C PRO A 73 -6.60 4.80 -21.09
N CYS A 74 -5.60 5.20 -20.29
CA CYS A 74 -4.18 4.95 -20.57
C CYS A 74 -3.62 3.87 -19.64
N TYR A 75 -3.29 2.71 -20.19
CA TYR A 75 -2.95 1.52 -19.39
C TYR A 75 -1.68 0.81 -19.88
N LEU A 76 -1.03 0.12 -18.95
CA LEU A 76 0.20 -0.62 -19.21
C LEU A 76 -0.10 -1.74 -20.20
N ARG A 77 0.86 -1.99 -21.11
CA ARG A 77 0.81 -3.18 -21.97
C ARG A 77 0.78 -4.43 -21.07
N PRO A 78 -0.12 -5.41 -21.31
CA PRO A 78 -0.22 -6.60 -20.46
C PRO A 78 1.06 -7.45 -20.39
N THR A 79 1.92 -7.29 -21.40
CA THR A 79 3.21 -7.97 -21.57
C THR A 79 4.40 -7.15 -21.03
N TYR A 80 4.16 -6.00 -20.42
CA TYR A 80 5.18 -5.27 -19.64
C TYR A 80 5.36 -5.91 -18.26
N GLY A 81 6.61 -6.20 -17.88
CA GLY A 81 6.94 -6.82 -16.61
C GLY A 81 8.32 -7.46 -16.67
N TYR A 82 8.50 -8.53 -15.90
CA TYR A 82 9.76 -9.25 -15.77
C TYR A 82 9.59 -10.72 -16.16
N LEU A 83 10.65 -11.33 -16.68
CA LEU A 83 10.76 -12.74 -17.03
C LEU A 83 11.69 -13.43 -16.04
N LEU A 84 11.40 -14.68 -15.68
CA LEU A 84 12.32 -15.52 -14.92
C LEU A 84 13.51 -15.91 -15.80
N LYS A 85 14.74 -15.64 -15.36
CA LYS A 85 15.95 -15.92 -16.17
C LYS A 85 16.78 -17.09 -15.71
N GLN A 86 16.66 -17.46 -14.44
CA GLN A 86 17.46 -18.51 -13.83
C GLN A 86 16.58 -19.37 -12.94
N ASP A 87 17.07 -20.57 -12.67
CA ASP A 87 16.46 -21.46 -11.70
C ASP A 87 16.41 -20.82 -10.32
N VAL A 88 15.38 -21.19 -9.57
CA VAL A 88 15.16 -20.71 -8.20
C VAL A 88 16.30 -21.17 -7.30
N GLN A 89 17.03 -20.22 -6.73
CA GLN A 89 18.13 -20.50 -5.82
C GLN A 89 17.61 -20.64 -4.40
N ARG A 90 18.03 -21.68 -3.68
CA ARG A 90 17.76 -21.81 -2.24
C ARG A 90 18.74 -20.96 -1.45
N THR A 91 18.25 -20.24 -0.45
CA THR A 91 19.06 -19.49 0.50
C THR A 91 18.94 -20.12 1.89
N ALA A 92 19.71 -19.62 2.86
CA ALA A 92 19.61 -20.09 4.24
C ALA A 92 18.20 -19.89 4.84
N THR A 93 17.51 -18.82 4.43
CA THR A 93 16.24 -18.37 5.02
C THR A 93 15.04 -18.50 4.08
N GLY A 94 15.24 -18.87 2.81
CA GLY A 94 14.17 -19.06 1.84
C GLY A 94 14.68 -19.30 0.42
N ILE A 95 14.26 -18.46 -0.53
CA ILE A 95 14.62 -18.59 -1.95
C ILE A 95 14.94 -17.23 -2.57
N ARG A 96 15.72 -17.26 -3.65
CA ARG A 96 16.10 -16.11 -4.46
C ARG A 96 15.83 -16.41 -5.93
N LEU A 97 15.22 -15.47 -6.62
CA LEU A 97 14.94 -15.54 -8.06
C LEU A 97 15.59 -14.35 -8.76
N ARG A 98 16.26 -14.59 -9.88
CA ARG A 98 16.78 -13.54 -10.76
C ARG A 98 15.80 -13.32 -11.91
N LEU A 99 15.28 -12.11 -12.00
CA LEU A 99 14.32 -11.70 -13.02
C LEU A 99 14.94 -10.64 -13.92
N GLN A 100 14.58 -10.64 -15.20
CA GLN A 100 14.99 -9.61 -16.15
C GLN A 100 13.76 -8.98 -16.77
N ARG A 101 13.78 -7.65 -16.93
CA ARG A 101 12.70 -6.91 -17.57
C ARG A 101 12.45 -7.45 -18.97
N ASN A 102 11.18 -7.53 -19.37
CA ASN A 102 10.83 -7.88 -20.74
C ASN A 102 11.23 -6.73 -21.69
N GLN A 103 12.40 -6.86 -22.31
CA GLN A 103 12.97 -5.85 -23.19
C GLN A 103 12.25 -5.73 -24.54
N ALA A 104 11.35 -6.67 -24.88
CA ALA A 104 10.50 -6.56 -26.07
C ALA A 104 9.54 -5.37 -26.00
N ILE A 105 9.28 -4.86 -24.79
CA ILE A 105 8.43 -3.70 -24.53
C ILE A 105 9.30 -2.58 -23.95
N ALA A 106 9.31 -1.39 -24.57
CA ALA A 106 10.02 -0.23 -24.03
C ALA A 106 9.37 0.23 -22.70
N SER A 107 10.21 0.74 -21.77
CA SER A 107 9.74 1.21 -20.47
C SER A 107 8.90 2.48 -20.59
N PRO A 108 7.75 2.55 -19.89
CA PRO A 108 6.94 3.77 -19.84
C PRO A 108 7.54 4.88 -18.97
N PHE A 109 8.52 4.56 -18.14
CA PHE A 109 9.21 5.50 -17.26
C PHE A 109 10.72 5.52 -17.54
N PRO A 110 11.44 6.61 -17.21
CA PRO A 110 12.89 6.69 -17.39
C PRO A 110 13.66 5.70 -16.51
N GLU A 111 14.89 5.37 -16.90
CA GLU A 111 15.85 4.58 -16.10
C GLU A 111 15.26 3.25 -15.57
N PRO A 112 14.82 2.33 -16.46
CA PRO A 112 14.33 1.02 -16.04
C PRO A 112 15.44 0.19 -15.39
N ILE A 113 15.09 -0.55 -14.34
CA ILE A 113 15.99 -1.51 -13.72
C ILE A 113 15.89 -2.83 -14.50
N GLU A 114 16.93 -3.17 -15.26
CA GLU A 114 16.86 -4.29 -16.20
C GLU A 114 16.91 -5.65 -15.52
N ASN A 115 17.71 -5.80 -14.46
CA ASN A 115 17.83 -7.05 -13.71
C ASN A 115 17.45 -6.80 -12.25
N ILE A 116 16.54 -7.62 -11.73
CA ILE A 116 16.10 -7.53 -10.33
C ILE A 116 16.24 -8.88 -9.64
N LEU A 117 16.43 -8.81 -8.32
CA LEU A 117 16.35 -9.96 -7.44
C LEU A 117 15.03 -9.93 -6.68
N LEU A 118 14.34 -11.07 -6.68
CA LEU A 118 13.26 -11.36 -5.75
C LEU A 118 13.81 -12.29 -4.65
N ASP A 119 13.99 -11.75 -3.45
CA ASP A 119 14.31 -12.53 -2.26
C ASP A 119 13.05 -12.82 -1.46
N VAL A 120 12.75 -14.08 -1.23
CA VAL A 120 11.65 -14.52 -0.36
C VAL A 120 12.25 -15.18 0.86
N GLN A 121 11.96 -14.62 2.04
CA GLN A 121 12.44 -15.09 3.32
C GLN A 121 11.26 -15.64 4.14
N TYR A 122 11.38 -16.89 4.56
CA TYR A 122 10.39 -17.53 5.41
C TYR A 122 10.63 -17.12 6.87
N TYR A 123 10.25 -15.88 7.20
CA TYR A 123 10.71 -15.15 8.39
C TYR A 123 10.27 -15.78 9.72
N THR A 124 9.00 -16.15 9.84
CA THR A 124 8.45 -17.00 10.92
C THR A 124 7.36 -17.89 10.33
N ASN A 125 6.71 -18.73 11.16
CA ASN A 125 5.56 -19.52 10.71
C ASN A 125 4.38 -18.66 10.21
N TYR A 126 4.34 -17.39 10.60
CA TYR A 126 3.22 -16.47 10.35
C TYR A 126 3.62 -15.24 9.54
N ILE A 127 4.93 -15.02 9.33
CA ILE A 127 5.46 -13.87 8.62
C ILE A 127 6.31 -14.37 7.45
N VAL A 128 5.99 -13.89 6.25
CA VAL A 128 6.86 -14.01 5.08
C VAL A 128 7.31 -12.63 4.65
N ARG A 129 8.60 -12.48 4.35
CA ARG A 129 9.15 -11.27 3.76
C ARG A 129 9.48 -11.53 2.31
N PHE A 130 9.19 -10.58 1.43
CA PHE A 130 9.75 -10.60 0.08
C PHE A 130 10.30 -9.24 -0.31
N LYS A 131 11.45 -9.23 -0.98
CA LYS A 131 12.13 -8.02 -1.45
C LYS A 131 12.31 -8.09 -2.95
N LEU A 132 11.94 -7.03 -3.66
CA LEU A 132 12.28 -6.80 -5.06
C LEU A 132 13.23 -5.60 -5.13
N TYR A 133 14.44 -5.81 -5.63
CA TYR A 133 15.49 -4.80 -5.67
C TYR A 133 16.41 -5.00 -6.88
N ASP A 134 17.16 -3.95 -7.21
CA ASP A 134 18.14 -3.95 -8.30
C ASP A 134 19.24 -4.99 -8.02
N ALA A 135 19.45 -5.88 -8.98
CA ALA A 135 20.41 -6.97 -8.85
C ALA A 135 21.87 -6.52 -9.01
N ASP A 136 22.08 -5.36 -9.63
CA ASP A 136 23.37 -4.89 -10.11
C ASP A 136 23.83 -3.66 -9.32
N ASN A 137 22.91 -2.87 -8.74
CA ASN A 137 23.23 -1.68 -7.94
C ASN A 137 22.55 -1.67 -6.56
N PRO A 138 23.26 -1.32 -5.48
CA PRO A 138 22.64 -1.05 -4.18
C PRO A 138 21.66 0.12 -4.27
N ARG A 139 20.53 0.01 -3.57
CA ARG A 139 19.51 1.07 -3.48
C ARG A 139 19.21 1.37 -2.02
N TYR A 140 18.63 2.55 -1.78
CA TYR A 140 18.20 2.94 -0.44
C TYR A 140 17.24 1.91 0.16
N GLU A 141 17.57 1.44 1.36
CA GLU A 141 16.69 0.63 2.21
C GLU A 141 16.47 1.39 3.51
N VAL A 142 15.26 1.27 4.09
CA VAL A 142 14.92 1.97 5.33
C VAL A 142 15.83 1.49 6.47
N PRO A 143 16.64 2.36 7.09
CA PRO A 143 17.68 1.95 8.04
C PRO A 143 17.13 1.77 9.46
N ILE A 144 16.04 0.99 9.60
CA ILE A 144 15.47 0.65 10.92
C ILE A 144 15.87 -0.74 11.36
N SER A 145 16.08 -0.91 12.66
CA SER A 145 16.31 -2.23 13.25
C SER A 145 14.97 -2.95 13.42
N LEU A 146 14.79 -4.07 12.71
CA LEU A 146 13.63 -4.93 12.87
C LEU A 146 13.89 -6.01 13.93
N THR A 147 12.83 -6.43 14.62
CA THR A 147 12.94 -7.49 15.61
C THR A 147 13.28 -8.84 14.97
N ALA A 148 14.26 -9.52 15.57
CA ALA A 148 14.82 -10.81 15.19
C ALA A 148 15.57 -10.85 13.85
N SER A 149 16.66 -11.63 13.80
CA SER A 149 17.27 -12.01 12.53
C SER A 149 16.42 -13.09 11.85
N PRO A 150 16.27 -13.08 10.52
CA PRO A 150 15.45 -14.04 9.79
C PRO A 150 15.88 -15.47 10.10
N GLY A 151 15.00 -16.25 10.73
CA GLY A 151 15.17 -17.69 10.92
C GLY A 151 14.24 -18.42 9.96
N ARG A 152 14.73 -19.42 9.22
CA ARG A 152 13.88 -20.20 8.33
C ARG A 152 12.73 -20.83 9.12
N ALA A 153 11.50 -20.43 8.83
CA ALA A 153 10.30 -20.94 9.48
C ALA A 153 10.25 -22.47 9.41
N PRO A 154 10.15 -23.19 10.55
CA PRO A 154 10.09 -24.65 10.55
C PRO A 154 8.78 -25.18 9.94
N SER A 155 7.67 -24.48 10.16
CA SER A 155 6.32 -24.90 9.74
C SER A 155 5.51 -23.69 9.26
N PRO A 156 5.85 -23.09 8.10
CA PRO A 156 5.17 -21.90 7.59
C PRO A 156 3.71 -22.19 7.24
N LEU A 157 2.80 -21.35 7.75
CA LEU A 157 1.36 -21.40 7.44
C LEU A 157 1.04 -20.85 6.05
N TYR A 158 2.04 -20.34 5.36
CA TYR A 158 1.98 -19.84 4.01
C TYR A 158 2.85 -20.67 3.07
N GLU A 159 2.65 -20.45 1.79
CA GLU A 159 3.53 -20.92 0.73
C GLU A 159 3.71 -19.84 -0.33
N PHE A 160 4.87 -19.88 -0.95
CA PHE A 160 5.20 -19.05 -2.10
C PHE A 160 5.05 -19.89 -3.37
N ILE A 161 4.26 -19.40 -4.32
CA ILE A 161 4.00 -20.05 -5.60
C ILE A 161 4.28 -19.03 -6.68
N TYR A 162 5.01 -19.40 -7.72
CA TYR A 162 5.23 -18.56 -8.89
C TYR A 162 4.75 -19.25 -10.16
N SER A 163 4.46 -18.46 -11.19
CA SER A 163 4.13 -18.95 -12.52
C SER A 163 4.84 -18.12 -13.58
N THR A 164 5.32 -18.81 -14.60
CA THR A 164 5.79 -18.26 -15.88
C THR A 164 4.93 -18.78 -17.04
N ASP A 165 3.90 -19.58 -16.78
CA ASP A 165 2.98 -20.08 -17.79
C ASP A 165 1.66 -19.34 -17.60
N ASN A 166 1.48 -18.28 -18.39
CA ASN A 166 0.30 -17.43 -18.33
C ASN A 166 0.05 -16.76 -19.68
N THR A 167 -1.13 -16.16 -19.80
CA THR A 167 -1.62 -15.49 -21.00
C THR A 167 -0.90 -14.18 -21.34
N ARG A 168 0.21 -13.85 -20.66
CA ARG A 168 0.95 -12.59 -20.80
C ARG A 168 2.40 -12.85 -21.19
N ASP A 169 2.61 -13.63 -22.25
CA ASP A 169 3.94 -13.91 -22.82
C ASP A 169 4.96 -14.43 -21.79
N ASN A 170 4.54 -15.35 -20.94
CA ASN A 170 5.37 -15.99 -19.92
C ASN A 170 5.99 -15.04 -18.88
N LEU A 171 5.38 -13.87 -18.66
CA LEU A 171 5.80 -12.96 -17.60
C LEU A 171 5.79 -13.65 -16.23
N PHE A 172 6.78 -13.34 -15.41
CA PHE A 172 6.84 -13.80 -14.04
C PHE A 172 5.72 -13.18 -13.20
N SER A 173 5.03 -14.03 -12.45
CA SER A 173 4.13 -13.61 -11.37
C SER A 173 4.25 -14.58 -10.20
N PHE A 174 3.88 -14.11 -9.02
CA PHE A 174 3.85 -14.94 -7.82
C PHE A 174 2.65 -14.65 -6.92
N LYS A 175 2.39 -15.62 -6.05
CA LYS A 175 1.40 -15.55 -4.98
C LYS A 175 2.01 -15.99 -3.66
N ILE A 176 1.59 -15.34 -2.59
CA ILE A 176 1.71 -15.85 -1.23
C ILE A 176 0.34 -16.39 -0.85
N ARG A 177 0.27 -17.66 -0.47
CA ARG A 177 -0.99 -18.36 -0.23
C ARG A 177 -1.03 -18.94 1.18
N ARG A 178 -2.17 -18.81 1.86
CA ARG A 178 -2.43 -19.50 3.13
C ARG A 178 -2.60 -21.00 2.86
N ARG A 179 -1.81 -21.84 3.52
CA ARG A 179 -1.83 -23.30 3.30
C ARG A 179 -3.16 -23.94 3.66
N ALA A 180 -3.78 -23.50 4.76
CA ALA A 180 -4.96 -24.14 5.32
C ALA A 180 -6.19 -24.11 4.41
N ASN A 181 -6.34 -23.07 3.58
CA ASN A 181 -7.53 -22.84 2.76
C ASN A 181 -7.23 -22.36 1.33
N SER A 182 -5.95 -22.30 0.95
CA SER A 182 -5.51 -21.85 -0.37
C SER A 182 -5.90 -20.41 -0.75
N ILE A 183 -6.26 -19.56 0.21
CA ILE A 183 -6.52 -18.13 -0.07
C ILE A 183 -5.21 -17.42 -0.41
N ALA A 184 -5.20 -16.69 -1.52
CA ALA A 184 -4.06 -15.85 -1.90
C ALA A 184 -4.06 -14.57 -1.04
N LEU A 185 -2.99 -14.36 -0.29
CA LEU A 185 -2.78 -13.21 0.59
C LEU A 185 -2.10 -12.06 -0.15
N PHE A 186 -1.31 -12.40 -1.17
CA PHE A 186 -0.71 -11.46 -2.10
C PHE A 186 -0.66 -12.15 -3.46
N ASP A 187 -1.19 -11.53 -4.52
CA ASP A 187 -1.33 -12.14 -5.84
C ASP A 187 -1.00 -11.14 -6.96
N THR A 188 0.21 -11.26 -7.51
CA THR A 188 0.73 -10.38 -8.57
C THR A 188 0.35 -10.83 -9.98
N SER A 189 -0.49 -11.87 -10.13
CA SER A 189 -0.87 -12.38 -11.45
C SER A 189 -1.68 -11.40 -12.31
N ILE A 190 -2.11 -10.27 -11.74
CA ILE A 190 -2.69 -9.16 -12.51
C ILE A 190 -1.62 -8.32 -13.23
N GLY A 191 -0.33 -8.59 -13.02
CA GLY A 191 0.79 -7.88 -13.63
C GLY A 191 1.06 -6.51 -13.01
N GLY A 192 1.66 -5.60 -13.77
CA GLY A 192 1.91 -4.23 -13.33
C GLY A 192 3.13 -4.04 -12.45
N LEU A 193 4.04 -5.02 -12.44
CA LEU A 193 5.34 -4.90 -11.80
C LEU A 193 6.23 -3.96 -12.64
N VAL A 194 6.56 -2.81 -12.08
CA VAL A 194 7.41 -1.79 -12.71
C VAL A 194 8.51 -1.43 -11.72
N LEU A 195 9.78 -1.50 -12.12
CA LEU A 195 10.88 -1.00 -11.31
C LEU A 195 11.78 -0.15 -12.20
N ASN A 196 11.77 1.14 -11.91
CA ASN A 196 12.59 2.18 -12.50
C ASN A 196 13.27 2.92 -11.34
N ASN A 197 14.31 3.71 -11.64
CA ASN A 197 15.09 4.40 -10.61
C ASN A 197 14.23 5.29 -9.68
N GLN A 198 13.23 5.99 -10.24
CA GLN A 198 12.30 6.85 -9.48
C GLN A 198 10.82 6.49 -9.66
N PHE A 199 10.52 5.25 -10.06
CA PHE A 199 9.15 4.75 -10.15
C PHE A 199 9.11 3.24 -9.93
N LEU A 200 8.60 2.82 -8.77
CA LEU A 200 8.41 1.42 -8.43
C LEU A 200 6.92 1.18 -8.23
N GLN A 201 6.38 0.14 -8.85
CA GLN A 201 4.97 -0.23 -8.76
C GLN A 201 4.83 -1.73 -8.60
N ILE A 202 3.89 -2.12 -7.74
CA ILE A 202 3.41 -3.49 -7.65
C ILE A 202 1.89 -3.48 -7.48
N VAL A 203 1.23 -4.46 -8.09
CA VAL A 203 -0.21 -4.63 -8.01
C VAL A 203 -0.51 -6.01 -7.44
N THR A 204 -1.43 -6.09 -6.49
CA THR A 204 -1.93 -7.34 -5.94
C THR A 204 -3.44 -7.44 -6.08
N ARG A 205 -3.96 -8.61 -6.47
CA ARG A 205 -5.39 -8.91 -6.37
C ARG A 205 -5.78 -9.13 -4.91
N LEU A 206 -6.87 -8.51 -4.50
CA LEU A 206 -7.48 -8.68 -3.18
C LEU A 206 -8.54 -9.78 -3.27
N GLN A 207 -8.48 -10.76 -2.37
CA GLN A 207 -9.48 -11.84 -2.32
C GLN A 207 -10.72 -11.44 -1.49
N SER A 208 -10.73 -10.24 -0.93
CA SER A 208 -11.81 -9.69 -0.12
C SER A 208 -11.82 -8.16 -0.22
N PRO A 209 -13.00 -7.52 -0.22
CA PRO A 209 -13.11 -6.06 -0.21
C PRO A 209 -12.97 -5.44 1.20
N HIS A 210 -12.69 -6.24 2.24
CA HIS A 210 -12.60 -5.79 3.63
C HIS A 210 -11.18 -5.37 3.96
N VAL A 211 -10.80 -4.16 3.51
CA VAL A 211 -9.45 -3.61 3.67
C VAL A 211 -9.45 -2.48 4.70
N TYR A 212 -8.42 -2.40 5.54
CA TYR A 212 -8.25 -1.43 6.63
C TYR A 212 -6.79 -0.97 6.72
N GLY A 213 -6.52 0.19 7.32
CA GLY A 213 -5.15 0.70 7.51
C GLY A 213 -4.75 1.69 6.43
N PHE A 214 -3.45 1.73 6.12
CA PHE A 214 -2.74 2.87 5.53
C PHE A 214 -2.77 4.12 6.42
N GLY A 215 -2.00 5.14 6.04
CA GLY A 215 -2.03 6.44 6.68
C GLY A 215 -0.75 7.25 6.50
N GLU A 216 -0.70 8.49 6.95
CA GLU A 216 -1.82 9.20 7.59
C GLU A 216 -2.68 9.95 6.56
N ASN A 217 -3.97 9.62 6.51
CA ASN A 217 -4.96 10.18 5.60
C ASN A 217 -6.29 10.34 6.35
N ASN A 218 -7.14 11.26 5.91
CA ASN A 218 -8.50 11.40 6.43
C ASN A 218 -9.48 10.43 5.75
N HIS A 219 -9.39 9.13 6.07
CA HIS A 219 -10.37 8.16 5.55
C HIS A 219 -11.74 8.40 6.19
N GLU A 220 -12.76 8.65 5.36
CA GLU A 220 -14.15 8.87 5.82
C GLU A 220 -14.75 7.69 6.59
N THR A 221 -14.22 6.48 6.36
CA THR A 221 -14.62 5.25 7.03
C THR A 221 -13.41 4.38 7.33
N LEU A 222 -13.50 3.56 8.38
CA LEU A 222 -12.41 2.65 8.76
C LEU A 222 -12.15 1.56 7.71
N LYS A 223 -13.20 1.05 7.08
CA LYS A 223 -13.11 0.10 5.96
C LYS A 223 -12.97 0.86 4.66
N HIS A 224 -11.93 0.59 3.89
CA HIS A 224 -11.75 1.21 2.57
C HIS A 224 -12.90 0.89 1.60
N ASN A 225 -13.32 1.90 0.83
CA ASN A 225 -14.11 1.68 -0.37
C ASN A 225 -13.18 1.22 -1.50
N VAL A 226 -13.11 -0.09 -1.71
CA VAL A 226 -12.22 -0.70 -2.72
C VAL A 226 -12.78 -0.68 -4.14
N THR A 227 -14.01 -0.19 -4.35
CA THR A 227 -14.62 -0.08 -5.69
C THR A 227 -14.37 1.26 -6.35
N GLU A 228 -13.99 2.27 -5.55
CA GLU A 228 -13.62 3.59 -6.03
C GLU A 228 -12.11 3.68 -6.25
N ARG A 229 -11.74 4.15 -7.45
CA ARG A 229 -10.34 4.43 -7.77
C ARG A 229 -9.96 5.81 -7.22
N LYS A 230 -9.68 5.86 -5.93
CA LYS A 230 -9.07 7.02 -5.25
C LYS A 230 -7.58 6.77 -5.10
N ILE A 231 -6.77 7.77 -5.45
CA ILE A 231 -5.33 7.79 -5.18
C ILE A 231 -5.10 8.49 -3.84
N TRP A 232 -4.42 7.80 -2.94
CA TRP A 232 -4.10 8.27 -1.60
C TRP A 232 -2.60 8.46 -1.46
N GLY A 233 -2.17 9.71 -1.25
CA GLY A 233 -0.76 10.02 -1.05
C GLY A 233 -0.28 9.60 0.35
N ILE A 234 0.97 9.17 0.43
CA ILE A 234 1.68 8.86 1.68
C ILE A 234 3.04 9.55 1.62
N PHE A 235 3.17 10.65 2.35
CA PHE A 235 4.40 11.39 2.56
C PHE A 235 4.20 12.35 3.74
N ALA A 236 5.05 12.32 4.76
CA ALA A 236 4.89 13.18 5.92
C ALA A 236 4.80 14.67 5.52
N ARG A 237 3.69 15.31 5.88
CA ARG A 237 3.39 16.70 5.50
C ARG A 237 2.50 17.38 6.53
N ASP A 238 2.92 18.57 6.95
CA ASP A 238 2.08 19.48 7.72
C ASP A 238 0.98 20.05 6.82
N GLN A 239 -0.27 19.71 7.14
CA GLN A 239 -1.45 20.03 6.36
C GLN A 239 -2.72 19.77 7.19
N ALA A 240 -3.62 20.74 7.21
CA ALA A 240 -4.95 20.59 7.80
C ALA A 240 -5.75 19.43 7.17
N ILE A 241 -6.43 18.67 8.04
CA ILE A 241 -7.20 17.45 7.70
C ILE A 241 -8.31 17.71 6.67
N ASN A 242 -8.85 18.92 6.61
CA ASN A 242 -9.98 19.30 5.77
C ASN A 242 -9.59 19.93 4.41
N TRP A 243 -8.29 20.11 4.12
CA TRP A 243 -7.88 20.80 2.90
C TRP A 243 -8.11 19.98 1.62
N ASN A 244 -7.92 18.66 1.69
CA ASN A 244 -8.16 17.73 0.57
C ASN A 244 -8.40 16.33 1.15
N THR A 245 -9.50 15.69 0.75
CA THR A 245 -9.95 14.40 1.28
C THR A 245 -8.92 13.28 1.11
N ASN A 246 -8.08 13.33 0.06
CA ASN A 246 -7.14 12.25 -0.25
C ASN A 246 -5.67 12.66 -0.01
N ALA A 247 -5.43 13.78 0.68
CA ALA A 247 -4.08 14.25 0.96
C ALA A 247 -3.36 13.34 1.96
N ASN A 248 -2.04 13.33 1.84
CA ASN A 248 -1.12 12.90 2.88
C ASN A 248 -1.08 13.93 4.03
N HIS A 249 -0.92 13.44 5.26
CA HIS A 249 -0.73 14.23 6.48
C HIS A 249 0.61 13.90 7.16
N TYR A 250 0.68 13.96 8.49
CA TYR A 250 1.91 14.01 9.27
C TYR A 250 2.66 12.67 9.28
N GLY A 251 1.94 11.55 9.37
CA GLY A 251 2.50 10.20 9.43
C GLY A 251 2.69 9.49 8.08
N THR A 252 3.56 8.49 8.08
CA THR A 252 3.77 7.55 6.95
C THR A 252 3.58 6.12 7.45
N HIS A 253 2.44 5.51 7.11
CA HIS A 253 1.99 4.21 7.59
C HIS A 253 1.61 3.27 6.43
N PRO A 254 2.57 2.73 5.67
CA PRO A 254 2.33 1.81 4.55
C PRO A 254 2.00 0.38 5.02
N PHE A 255 1.09 0.24 5.98
CA PHE A 255 0.61 -1.03 6.51
C PHE A 255 -0.91 -1.14 6.35
N TYR A 256 -1.39 -2.25 5.81
CA TYR A 256 -2.83 -2.52 5.67
C TYR A 256 -3.20 -3.93 6.14
N LEU A 257 -4.47 -4.11 6.46
CA LEU A 257 -5.10 -5.36 6.84
C LEU A 257 -6.17 -5.76 5.84
N VAL A 258 -6.38 -7.06 5.67
CA VAL A 258 -7.48 -7.62 4.87
C VAL A 258 -8.18 -8.71 5.66
N MET A 259 -9.50 -8.60 5.81
CA MET A 259 -10.32 -9.66 6.39
C MET A 259 -10.63 -10.70 5.32
N GLU A 260 -10.16 -11.93 5.52
CA GLU A 260 -10.27 -13.00 4.53
C GLU A 260 -11.71 -13.56 4.48
N GLN A 261 -12.18 -13.89 3.27
CA GLN A 261 -13.48 -14.52 3.06
C GLN A 261 -13.34 -16.02 2.84
N THR A 262 -14.31 -16.80 3.32
CA THR A 262 -14.32 -18.28 3.17
C THR A 262 -14.52 -18.71 1.71
N SER A 263 -15.22 -17.90 0.92
CA SER A 263 -15.33 -18.02 -0.55
C SER A 263 -15.63 -16.64 -1.15
N LYS A 264 -15.12 -16.40 -2.36
CA LYS A 264 -15.49 -15.21 -3.16
C LYS A 264 -16.99 -15.16 -3.46
N SER A 265 -17.65 -16.31 -3.59
CA SER A 265 -19.06 -16.39 -3.97
C SER A 265 -20.02 -16.10 -2.82
N THR A 266 -19.65 -16.42 -1.59
CA THR A 266 -20.53 -16.28 -0.41
C THR A 266 -20.28 -14.96 0.33
N GLN A 267 -19.15 -14.30 0.08
CA GLN A 267 -18.69 -13.08 0.75
C GLN A 267 -18.65 -13.17 2.30
N VAL A 268 -18.76 -14.37 2.87
CA VAL A 268 -18.79 -14.58 4.32
C VAL A 268 -17.37 -14.44 4.89
N PRO A 269 -17.12 -13.49 5.81
CA PRO A 269 -15.84 -13.37 6.47
C PRO A 269 -15.48 -14.64 7.25
N SER A 270 -14.23 -15.09 7.14
CA SER A 270 -13.73 -16.26 7.87
C SER A 270 -13.30 -15.94 9.31
N GLY A 271 -13.19 -14.65 9.66
CA GLY A 271 -12.54 -14.17 10.87
C GLY A 271 -11.00 -14.12 10.77
N GLN A 272 -10.40 -14.86 9.83
CA GLN A 272 -8.96 -14.80 9.57
C GLN A 272 -8.59 -13.49 8.87
N MET A 273 -7.39 -13.01 9.15
CA MET A 273 -6.85 -11.81 8.53
C MET A 273 -5.40 -12.02 8.11
N HIS A 274 -4.99 -11.21 7.14
CA HIS A 274 -3.58 -10.94 6.91
C HIS A 274 -3.32 -9.44 6.93
N GLY A 275 -2.09 -9.09 7.27
CA GLY A 275 -1.57 -7.74 7.18
C GLY A 275 -0.42 -7.70 6.19
N VAL A 276 -0.18 -6.54 5.60
CA VAL A 276 0.94 -6.31 4.69
C VAL A 276 1.57 -4.98 5.01
N LEU A 277 2.88 -4.98 5.27
CA LEU A 277 3.71 -3.80 5.42
C LEU A 277 4.59 -3.67 4.17
N LEU A 278 4.64 -2.47 3.57
CA LEU A 278 5.74 -2.08 2.68
C LEU A 278 6.75 -1.27 3.49
N LEU A 279 7.94 -1.81 3.73
CA LEU A 279 9.04 -1.11 4.37
C LEU A 279 9.76 -0.21 3.36
N ASN A 280 9.18 0.95 3.10
CA ASN A 280 9.74 2.01 2.24
C ASN A 280 9.37 3.38 2.87
N SER A 281 10.24 4.37 2.76
CA SER A 281 10.05 5.72 3.32
C SER A 281 10.08 6.84 2.27
N ASN A 282 10.23 6.50 0.99
CA ASN A 282 10.08 7.45 -0.11
C ASN A 282 8.60 7.85 -0.24
N ALA A 283 8.33 9.00 -0.83
CA ALA A 283 6.97 9.39 -1.16
C ALA A 283 6.31 8.28 -2.00
N MET A 284 5.08 7.96 -1.65
CA MET A 284 4.34 6.87 -2.28
C MET A 284 2.86 7.18 -2.32
N ASP A 285 2.14 6.37 -3.07
CA ASP A 285 0.69 6.40 -3.08
C ASP A 285 0.14 4.98 -3.21
N TYR A 286 -1.15 4.84 -2.93
CA TYR A 286 -1.89 3.62 -3.22
C TYR A 286 -3.26 3.93 -3.82
N SER A 287 -3.80 2.98 -4.57
CA SER A 287 -5.15 3.06 -5.14
C SER A 287 -5.77 1.68 -5.32
N PHE A 288 -7.11 1.63 -5.32
CA PHE A 288 -7.87 0.41 -5.58
C PHE A 288 -8.37 0.33 -7.02
N GLY A 289 -8.45 -0.89 -7.55
CA GLY A 289 -9.03 -1.19 -8.86
C GLY A 289 -10.45 -1.79 -8.77
N PRO A 290 -11.23 -1.74 -9.87
CA PRO A 290 -12.65 -2.13 -9.91
C PRO A 290 -12.90 -3.62 -9.66
N GLU A 291 -12.00 -4.50 -10.12
CA GLU A 291 -11.84 -5.83 -9.53
C GLU A 291 -10.88 -5.67 -8.35
N PRO A 292 -11.30 -5.99 -7.10
CA PRO A 292 -10.56 -5.61 -5.90
C PRO A 292 -9.08 -5.95 -6.07
N SER A 293 -8.30 -4.91 -6.26
CA SER A 293 -6.87 -4.95 -6.46
C SER A 293 -6.29 -3.70 -5.83
N LEU A 294 -5.06 -3.80 -5.38
CA LEU A 294 -4.35 -2.74 -4.72
C LEU A 294 -3.09 -2.48 -5.54
N THR A 295 -2.96 -1.26 -6.02
CA THR A 295 -1.74 -0.74 -6.65
C THR A 295 -1.01 0.10 -5.62
N ILE A 296 0.28 -0.18 -5.40
CA ILE A 296 1.17 0.64 -4.58
C ILE A 296 2.27 1.17 -5.49
N ARG A 297 2.51 2.48 -5.43
CA ARG A 297 3.53 3.19 -6.23
C ARG A 297 4.45 3.98 -5.31
N THR A 298 5.76 3.90 -5.49
CA THR A 298 6.73 4.70 -4.73
C THR A 298 7.82 5.25 -5.64
N ILE A 299 8.36 6.41 -5.29
CA ILE A 299 9.32 7.13 -6.14
C ILE A 299 10.79 6.76 -5.88
N GLY A 300 11.07 5.71 -5.11
CA GLY A 300 12.44 5.34 -4.80
C GLY A 300 12.60 4.14 -3.89
N GLY A 301 13.85 3.88 -3.51
CA GLY A 301 14.22 2.75 -2.65
C GLY A 301 13.99 1.40 -3.32
N ILE A 302 13.45 0.45 -2.55
CA ILE A 302 13.13 -0.92 -2.97
C ILE A 302 11.70 -1.30 -2.57
N LEU A 303 11.20 -2.41 -3.10
CA LEU A 303 9.93 -2.98 -2.67
C LEU A 303 10.20 -4.09 -1.64
N ASP A 304 10.19 -3.74 -0.36
CA ASP A 304 10.43 -4.66 0.77
C ASP A 304 9.14 -4.90 1.56
N PHE A 305 8.53 -6.06 1.36
CA PHE A 305 7.23 -6.38 1.91
C PHE A 305 7.31 -7.43 3.01
N PHE A 306 6.50 -7.24 4.05
CA PHE A 306 6.20 -8.27 5.05
C PHE A 306 4.71 -8.59 4.98
N VAL A 307 4.38 -9.88 4.91
CA VAL A 307 3.00 -10.38 4.97
C VAL A 307 2.84 -11.17 6.26
N PHE A 308 1.88 -10.75 7.07
CA PHE A 308 1.58 -11.26 8.41
C PHE A 308 0.27 -12.05 8.37
N LEU A 309 0.25 -13.27 8.90
CA LEU A 309 -0.93 -14.14 8.89
C LEU A 309 -1.46 -14.31 10.31
N GLY A 310 -2.76 -14.09 10.52
CA GLY A 310 -3.41 -14.34 11.80
C GLY A 310 -4.77 -15.01 11.65
N PRO A 311 -5.22 -15.79 12.65
CA PRO A 311 -6.59 -16.23 12.78
C PRO A 311 -7.53 -15.11 13.26
N SER A 312 -7.01 -13.95 13.69
CA SER A 312 -7.77 -12.77 14.10
C SER A 312 -7.02 -11.46 13.77
N PRO A 313 -7.72 -10.31 13.71
CA PRO A 313 -7.11 -8.99 13.55
C PRO A 313 -6.01 -8.70 14.58
N GLU A 314 -6.28 -9.02 15.84
CA GLU A 314 -5.37 -8.74 16.97
C GLU A 314 -4.07 -9.50 16.83
N GLN A 315 -4.12 -10.76 16.39
CA GLN A 315 -2.90 -11.54 16.19
C GLN A 315 -2.04 -10.99 15.04
N VAL A 316 -2.65 -10.42 14.01
CA VAL A 316 -1.90 -9.74 12.94
C VAL A 316 -1.23 -8.47 13.48
N ILE A 317 -1.96 -7.64 14.23
CA ILE A 317 -1.41 -6.43 14.86
C ILE A 317 -0.31 -6.76 15.87
N GLN A 318 -0.45 -7.85 16.63
CA GLN A 318 0.58 -8.30 17.55
C GLN A 318 1.88 -8.69 16.83
N GLN A 319 1.78 -9.32 15.66
CA GLN A 319 2.95 -9.66 14.84
C GLN A 319 3.58 -8.43 14.20
N TYR A 320 2.76 -7.52 13.67
CA TYR A 320 3.23 -6.27 13.09
C TYR A 320 4.01 -5.44 14.13
N THR A 321 3.41 -5.18 15.30
CA THR A 321 4.06 -4.43 16.38
C THR A 321 5.21 -5.21 17.02
N TRP A 322 5.22 -6.53 16.99
CA TRP A 322 6.41 -7.30 17.36
C TRP A 322 7.58 -7.02 16.40
N LEU A 323 7.31 -6.96 15.08
CA LEU A 323 8.34 -6.72 14.07
C LEU A 323 8.90 -5.28 14.12
N VAL A 324 8.01 -4.27 14.13
CA VAL A 324 8.41 -2.85 13.99
C VAL A 324 8.69 -2.15 15.32
N GLY A 325 8.34 -2.78 16.45
CA GLY A 325 8.45 -2.20 17.78
C GLY A 325 7.09 -2.12 18.47
N ARG A 326 7.03 -2.63 19.71
CA ARG A 326 5.82 -2.53 20.54
C ARG A 326 5.64 -1.09 20.99
N SER A 327 4.38 -0.66 21.11
CA SER A 327 4.05 0.60 21.76
C SER A 327 4.65 0.62 23.17
N PHE A 328 5.21 1.77 23.57
CA PHE A 328 5.68 1.96 24.93
C PHE A 328 4.49 1.95 25.90
N LEU A 329 4.73 1.54 27.15
CA LEU A 329 3.73 1.68 28.21
C LEU A 329 3.69 3.16 28.63
N PRO A 330 2.59 3.90 28.38
CA PRO A 330 2.51 5.29 28.81
C PRO A 330 2.54 5.37 30.33
N PRO A 331 3.06 6.46 30.92
CA PRO A 331 2.93 6.68 32.35
C PRO A 331 1.44 6.80 32.71
N TYR A 332 1.05 6.33 33.89
CA TYR A 332 -0.37 6.26 34.28
C TYR A 332 -1.10 7.60 34.18
N TRP A 333 -0.43 8.70 34.56
CA TRP A 333 -0.98 10.07 34.45
C TRP A 333 -1.25 10.50 33.00
N GLY A 334 -0.58 9.90 32.02
CA GLY A 334 -0.78 10.17 30.60
C GLY A 334 -2.07 9.56 30.02
N LEU A 335 -2.80 8.78 30.83
CA LEU A 335 -4.14 8.28 30.51
C LEU A 335 -5.25 9.21 31.04
N GLY A 336 -4.88 10.23 31.82
CA GLY A 336 -5.79 11.23 32.37
C GLY A 336 -6.23 12.26 31.33
N PHE A 337 -7.03 13.24 31.76
CA PHE A 337 -7.46 14.32 30.86
C PHE A 337 -6.36 15.38 30.73
N HIS A 338 -6.13 15.82 29.49
CA HIS A 338 -5.09 16.76 29.10
C HIS A 338 -5.75 18.06 28.62
N LEU A 339 -5.36 19.21 29.17
CA LEU A 339 -5.86 20.52 28.75
C LEU A 339 -4.76 21.29 28.01
N SER A 340 -5.09 21.75 26.81
CA SER A 340 -4.20 22.53 25.95
C SER A 340 -4.99 23.55 25.14
N ARG A 341 -4.26 24.54 24.62
CA ARG A 341 -4.63 25.35 23.47
C ARG A 341 -3.39 26.02 22.93
N TRP A 342 -3.42 26.34 21.64
CA TRP A 342 -2.53 27.33 21.09
C TRP A 342 -2.92 28.72 21.62
N ASP A 343 -1.91 29.47 22.06
CA ASP A 343 -2.01 30.88 22.44
C ASP A 343 -2.98 31.13 23.61
N TYR A 344 -2.52 30.84 24.84
CA TYR A 344 -3.14 31.41 26.03
C TYR A 344 -2.87 32.93 26.13
N GLY A 345 -1.77 33.40 25.54
CA GLY A 345 -1.34 34.79 25.45
C GLY A 345 -0.54 35.28 26.67
N ASN A 346 -0.80 34.75 27.87
CA ASN A 346 0.02 34.97 29.07
C ASN A 346 -0.30 33.95 30.18
N LEU A 347 0.58 33.92 31.18
CA LEU A 347 0.47 33.03 32.34
C LEU A 347 -0.82 33.24 33.15
N THR A 348 -1.29 34.49 33.31
CA THR A 348 -2.51 34.79 34.07
C THR A 348 -3.72 34.11 33.44
N HIS A 349 -3.83 34.13 32.12
CA HIS A 349 -4.91 33.48 31.41
C HIS A 349 -4.81 31.95 31.49
N MET A 350 -3.60 31.37 31.36
CA MET A 350 -3.37 29.94 31.57
C MET A 350 -3.80 29.50 32.99
N GLN A 351 -3.43 30.26 34.03
CA GLN A 351 -3.82 30.01 35.42
C GLN A 351 -5.33 30.08 35.62
N MET A 352 -5.99 31.09 35.05
CA MET A 352 -7.44 31.24 35.10
C MET A 352 -8.15 30.04 34.48
N VAL A 353 -7.71 29.60 33.30
CA VAL A 353 -8.28 28.45 32.59
C VAL A 353 -8.05 27.15 33.36
N ASN A 354 -6.86 26.95 33.93
CA ASN A 354 -6.59 25.81 34.79
C ASN A 354 -7.50 25.80 36.02
N LYS A 355 -7.54 26.92 36.75
CA LYS A 355 -8.32 27.08 37.98
C LYS A 355 -9.82 26.84 37.75
N ARG A 356 -10.43 27.46 36.73
CA ARG A 356 -11.88 27.31 36.50
C ARG A 356 -12.28 25.87 36.18
N ASN A 357 -11.43 25.10 35.50
CA ASN A 357 -11.70 23.68 35.22
C ASN A 357 -11.63 22.85 36.50
N ARG A 358 -10.64 23.13 37.36
CA ARG A 358 -10.52 22.47 38.67
C ARG A 358 -11.68 22.83 39.60
N ASP A 359 -12.06 24.11 39.67
CA ASP A 359 -13.21 24.59 40.45
C ASP A 359 -14.53 23.96 39.98
N ALA A 360 -14.64 23.64 38.68
CA ALA A 360 -15.78 22.92 38.11
C ALA A 360 -15.74 21.39 38.35
N GLY A 361 -14.71 20.86 39.02
CA GLY A 361 -14.58 19.44 39.33
C GLY A 361 -14.18 18.57 38.12
N VAL A 362 -13.63 19.16 37.05
CA VAL A 362 -13.10 18.38 35.92
C VAL A 362 -11.88 17.58 36.37
N PRO A 363 -11.84 16.25 36.20
CA PRO A 363 -10.62 15.47 36.42
C PRO A 363 -9.57 15.95 35.41
N LEU A 364 -8.50 16.59 35.89
CA LEU A 364 -7.49 17.24 35.05
C LEU A 364 -6.10 16.82 35.53
N ASP A 365 -5.41 16.01 34.73
CA ASP A 365 -4.11 15.46 35.06
C ASP A 365 -2.96 16.26 34.46
N VAL A 366 -3.15 16.85 33.27
CA VAL A 366 -2.05 17.50 32.53
C VAL A 366 -2.42 18.88 32.01
N GLN A 367 -1.57 19.87 32.28
CA GLN A 367 -1.58 21.19 31.65
C GLN A 367 -0.48 21.25 30.58
N TYR A 368 -0.86 21.62 29.35
CA TYR A 368 0.08 21.91 28.27
C TYR A 368 0.44 23.40 28.23
N ALA A 369 1.65 23.71 27.78
CA ALA A 369 2.03 25.03 27.32
C ALA A 369 2.51 24.93 25.87
N ASP A 370 1.81 25.65 24.99
CA ASP A 370 2.10 25.76 23.56
C ASP A 370 3.14 26.88 23.31
N ILE A 371 3.54 27.11 22.07
CA ILE A 371 4.69 27.97 21.69
C ILE A 371 4.67 29.38 22.29
N ASP A 372 3.51 29.88 22.70
CA ASP A 372 3.37 31.19 23.33
C ASP A 372 4.08 31.30 24.70
N TYR A 373 4.45 30.19 25.35
CA TYR A 373 5.29 30.25 26.56
C TYR A 373 6.73 30.70 26.29
N MET A 374 7.22 30.53 25.06
CA MET A 374 8.61 30.75 24.66
C MET A 374 8.90 32.23 24.35
N ASP A 375 10.16 32.67 24.49
CA ASP A 375 10.60 34.00 24.08
C ASP A 375 10.74 34.10 22.55
N ALA A 376 9.71 34.67 21.93
CA ALA A 376 9.56 34.76 20.48
C ALA A 376 9.64 33.39 19.80
N GLU A 377 8.88 32.42 20.32
CA GLU A 377 8.71 31.08 19.75
C GLU A 377 10.03 30.28 19.64
N LYS A 378 11.04 30.65 20.44
CA LYS A 378 12.34 29.97 20.47
C LYS A 378 12.33 28.82 21.49
N ASP A 379 12.61 27.63 21.00
CA ASP A 379 12.85 26.45 21.84
C ASP A 379 13.82 26.73 23.00
N PHE A 380 13.54 26.08 24.14
CA PHE A 380 14.34 26.19 25.37
C PHE A 380 14.39 27.59 26.01
N THR A 381 13.42 28.46 25.71
CA THR A 381 13.28 29.78 26.34
C THR A 381 11.91 29.93 27.02
N ILE A 382 11.76 30.96 27.87
CA ILE A 382 10.49 31.37 28.47
C ILE A 382 10.35 32.87 28.27
N ASP A 383 9.19 33.34 27.79
CA ASP A 383 8.92 34.78 27.67
C ASP A 383 9.04 35.45 29.04
N PRO A 384 10.00 36.39 29.23
CA PRO A 384 10.29 36.98 30.53
C PRO A 384 9.21 37.98 31.01
N ILE A 385 8.25 38.34 30.16
CA ILE A 385 7.16 39.29 30.43
C ILE A 385 5.85 38.53 30.59
N ASN A 386 5.38 37.85 29.53
CA ASN A 386 4.05 37.22 29.51
C ASN A 386 3.98 35.94 30.33
N TYR A 387 5.12 35.27 30.51
CA TYR A 387 5.24 33.99 31.20
C TYR A 387 6.17 34.03 32.42
N ARG A 388 6.43 35.23 32.95
CA ARG A 388 7.10 35.41 34.23
C ARG A 388 6.32 34.70 35.35
N GLY A 389 6.97 33.75 36.02
CA GLY A 389 6.33 32.96 37.08
C GLY A 389 5.86 31.56 36.65
N LEU A 390 6.10 31.17 35.39
CA LEU A 390 5.63 29.89 34.85
C LEU A 390 6.17 28.69 35.65
N LYS A 391 7.43 28.77 36.09
CA LYS A 391 8.08 27.73 36.91
C LYS A 391 7.35 27.55 38.24
N GLU A 392 6.99 28.63 38.90
CA GLU A 392 6.28 28.66 40.18
C GLU A 392 4.87 28.07 40.01
N PHE A 393 4.16 28.47 38.97
CA PHE A 393 2.85 27.90 38.63
C PHE A 393 2.94 26.39 38.38
N PHE A 394 3.90 25.94 37.56
CA PHE A 394 4.11 24.52 37.29
C PHE A 394 4.48 23.73 38.54
N SER A 395 5.22 24.35 39.46
CA SER A 395 5.55 23.73 40.75
C SER A 395 4.29 23.57 41.61
N GLN A 396 3.42 24.58 41.64
CA GLN A 396 2.15 24.54 42.39
C GLN A 396 1.19 23.47 41.86
N ILE A 397 0.98 23.37 40.55
CA ILE A 397 0.04 22.35 40.04
C ILE A 397 0.59 20.93 40.19
N ARG A 398 1.92 20.76 40.22
CA ARG A 398 2.55 19.46 40.54
C ARG A 398 2.32 19.05 41.99
N THR A 399 2.33 19.98 42.94
CA THR A 399 1.97 19.66 44.34
C THR A 399 0.51 19.23 44.46
N ASP A 400 -0.34 19.69 43.55
CA ASP A 400 -1.75 19.33 43.47
C ASP A 400 -1.99 18.00 42.71
N GLY A 401 -0.93 17.28 42.33
CA GLY A 401 -0.98 15.98 41.66
C GLY A 401 -0.93 16.02 40.13
N MET A 402 -0.90 17.20 39.51
CA MET A 402 -0.88 17.36 38.06
C MET A 402 0.52 17.20 37.45
N ARG A 403 0.57 17.07 36.12
CA ARG A 403 1.77 17.11 35.29
C ARG A 403 1.71 18.27 34.29
N THR A 404 2.89 18.58 33.75
CA THR A 404 3.07 19.69 32.80
C THR A 404 3.78 19.17 31.58
N ILE A 405 3.24 19.45 30.40
CA ILE A 405 3.89 19.17 29.11
C ILE A 405 4.13 20.50 28.41
N VAL A 406 5.31 20.66 27.83
CA VAL A 406 5.66 21.81 26.99
C VAL A 406 5.88 21.33 25.57
N ILE A 407 5.47 22.11 24.58
CA ILE A 407 5.84 21.87 23.19
C ILE A 407 7.33 22.20 22.98
N LEU A 408 7.95 21.49 22.02
CA LEU A 408 9.27 21.76 21.46
C LEU A 408 9.20 21.47 19.97
N ASP A 409 9.80 22.34 19.16
CA ASP A 409 9.74 22.27 17.70
C ASP A 409 11.12 22.00 17.08
N PRO A 410 11.24 21.11 16.07
CA PRO A 410 12.54 20.71 15.53
C PRO A 410 13.23 21.74 14.63
N GLY A 411 12.60 22.89 14.33
CA GLY A 411 13.19 23.99 13.56
C GLY A 411 12.24 24.75 12.66
#